data_AF-A0A970U5F5-F1
#
_entry.id   AF-A0A970U5F5-F1
#
_cell.length_a   1.000
_cell.length_b   1.000
_cell.length_c   1.000
_cell.angle_alpha   90.00
_cell.angle_beta   90.00
_cell.angle_gamma   90.00
#
_symmetry.space_group_name_H-M   'P 1'
#
loop_
_entity.id
_entity.type
_entity.pdbx_description
1 polymer ?
#
loop_
_entity_poly.entity_id
_entity_poly.type
_entity_poly.pdbx_seq_one_letter_code
_entity_poly.pdbx_strand_id
1 'polypeptide(L)'
;MFMFGNGLLSLKRVIGSILVAVLSLGYSLGLSFDFQGVYYDKSSVVTYCFYDSTHKIDKKEFLGKTKTYDIKLARNEYEACQIAIRSKFNSPSRKYTIEFTQFKNESGDVLESAVFEEKYITCVSDKNYGTYPDALIPFTSGEQRNLGYAQNWPFYIRVRADENTPAGTYSAQITVKSLSDGDKVQLVADVTATVWDFDLPVTPSCETAFGLSRYNIAKTYYTQGNPEREQELYEKYYEFLLDHKISPYGLPVDILSSEADAYMSDPRVTSFLIPYPASDDALSDYYQKVRSNPEWAAKGYFYPIDEPGGLEAYGKYTAITDRLARVCPGYNMVTPANMASFKEDGKTYYTTELQAGRSNILCGISDIFAKDSFLKQVDERRADGTKIWWYVCCGPQDDYCNIFIHFEGIKGRLLLWQQKERDITGLLYWDTTFWRDVISPWGDALTTPWTGNTAFGDGSLMYPGQDGPVTTLRLEEVSDGIDDYEYLTIAEELFGKEYIDKKIAKLTNTMTDYTLNDSLLTKVRAEIGGDIERELSGTVR
;
A
#
# COMPACT_ATOMS: atom_id res chain seq x y z
N MET A 1 47.41 8.40 -28.81
CA MET A 1 47.57 7.14 -29.58
C MET A 1 47.76 6.03 -28.57
N PHE A 2 46.94 5.00 -28.41
CA PHE A 2 45.86 4.45 -29.24
C PHE A 2 44.77 3.88 -28.32
N MET A 3 43.54 3.91 -28.84
CA MET A 3 42.32 3.39 -28.25
C MET A 3 42.37 1.88 -27.97
N PHE A 4 41.95 1.48 -26.77
CA PHE A 4 41.32 0.17 -26.54
C PHE A 4 40.02 0.43 -25.80
N GLY A 5 38.87 0.28 -26.49
CA GLY A 5 37.57 0.58 -25.86
C GLY A 5 36.31 0.18 -26.63
N ASN A 6 36.38 -0.25 -27.89
CA ASN A 6 35.17 -0.56 -28.68
C ASN A 6 35.03 -2.04 -29.12
N GLY A 7 36.05 -2.87 -28.90
CA GLY A 7 36.04 -4.28 -29.35
C GLY A 7 35.20 -5.22 -28.47
N LEU A 8 35.24 -5.06 -27.14
CA LEU A 8 34.49 -5.95 -26.23
C LEU A 8 32.97 -5.70 -26.27
N LEU A 9 32.55 -4.45 -26.50
CA LEU A 9 31.14 -4.06 -26.62
C LEU A 9 30.53 -4.52 -27.95
N SER A 10 31.28 -4.50 -29.05
CA SER A 10 30.81 -5.04 -30.33
C SER A 10 30.74 -6.56 -30.30
N LEU A 11 31.69 -7.25 -29.65
CA LEU A 11 31.68 -8.70 -29.51
C LEU A 11 30.50 -9.19 -28.66
N LYS A 12 30.16 -8.50 -27.56
CA LYS A 12 28.97 -8.80 -26.75
C LYS A 12 27.66 -8.59 -27.51
N ARG A 13 27.58 -7.54 -28.35
CA ARG A 13 26.41 -7.31 -29.21
C ARG A 13 26.28 -8.38 -30.30
N VAL A 14 27.38 -8.79 -30.92
CA VAL A 14 27.38 -9.87 -31.94
C VAL A 14 27.01 -11.22 -31.32
N ILE A 15 27.55 -11.56 -30.14
CA ILE A 15 27.18 -12.78 -29.41
C ILE A 15 25.70 -12.75 -29.00
N GLY A 16 25.19 -11.61 -28.51
CA GLY A 16 23.77 -11.44 -28.18
C GLY A 16 22.86 -11.60 -29.39
N SER A 17 23.22 -11.01 -30.54
CA SER A 17 22.46 -11.13 -31.79
C SER A 17 22.49 -12.56 -32.36
N ILE A 18 23.61 -13.27 -32.25
CA ILE A 18 23.72 -14.68 -32.64
C ILE A 18 22.87 -15.55 -31.71
N LEU A 19 22.88 -15.31 -30.40
CA LEU A 19 22.07 -16.05 -29.43
C LEU A 19 20.57 -15.87 -29.70
N VAL A 20 20.11 -14.64 -29.95
CA VAL A 20 18.72 -14.33 -30.31
C VAL A 20 18.34 -14.99 -31.64
N ALA A 21 19.22 -14.98 -32.64
CA ALA A 21 18.98 -15.63 -33.92
C ALA A 21 18.90 -17.16 -33.78
N VAL A 22 19.77 -17.77 -32.96
CA VAL A 22 19.76 -19.21 -32.67
C VAL A 22 18.52 -19.62 -31.87
N LEU A 23 18.09 -18.80 -30.90
CA LEU A 23 16.84 -19.02 -30.15
C LEU A 23 15.62 -18.90 -31.05
N SER A 24 15.62 -17.94 -31.98
CA SER A 24 14.54 -17.72 -32.96
C SER A 24 14.48 -18.84 -34.01
N LEU A 25 15.63 -19.35 -34.46
CA LEU A 25 15.72 -20.53 -35.34
C LEU A 25 15.31 -21.82 -34.60
N GLY A 26 15.68 -21.93 -33.33
CA GLY A 26 15.23 -23.00 -32.45
C GLY A 26 13.71 -23.02 -32.32
N TYR A 27 13.10 -21.85 -32.12
CA TYR A 27 11.66 -21.69 -32.00
C TYR A 27 10.92 -22.08 -33.29
N SER A 28 11.42 -21.70 -34.46
CA SER A 28 10.84 -22.09 -35.76
C SER A 28 11.03 -23.57 -36.12
N LEU A 29 12.01 -24.23 -35.51
CA LEU A 29 12.28 -25.66 -35.63
C LEU A 29 11.66 -26.52 -34.51
N GLY A 30 10.86 -25.93 -33.61
CA GLY A 30 10.23 -26.63 -32.49
C GLY A 30 11.19 -27.07 -31.37
N LEU A 31 12.42 -26.55 -31.37
CA LEU A 31 13.43 -26.79 -30.34
C LEU A 31 13.22 -25.80 -29.19
N SER A 32 12.77 -26.36 -28.07
CA SER A 32 12.57 -25.75 -26.77
C SER A 32 13.91 -25.47 -26.05
N PHE A 33 14.40 -24.25 -26.04
CA PHE A 33 15.57 -23.86 -25.26
C PHE A 33 15.13 -23.16 -23.96
N ASP A 34 15.19 -23.92 -22.85
CA ASP A 34 14.91 -23.57 -21.44
C ASP A 34 13.62 -22.77 -21.17
N PHE A 35 12.50 -23.50 -21.08
CA PHE A 35 11.23 -22.92 -20.65
C PHE A 35 11.23 -22.72 -19.13
N GLN A 36 11.32 -21.47 -18.73
CA GLN A 36 11.38 -20.97 -17.36
C GLN A 36 10.16 -21.28 -16.47
N GLY A 37 10.33 -21.07 -15.16
CA GLY A 37 9.39 -21.53 -14.15
C GLY A 37 9.73 -22.92 -13.62
N VAL A 38 9.00 -23.32 -12.59
CA VAL A 38 9.07 -24.63 -11.94
C VAL A 38 8.09 -25.57 -12.62
N TYR A 39 8.55 -26.79 -12.90
CA TYR A 39 7.71 -27.89 -13.36
C TYR A 39 7.40 -28.81 -12.20
N TYR A 40 6.15 -29.24 -12.12
CA TYR A 40 5.78 -30.36 -11.28
C TYR A 40 6.37 -31.67 -11.83
N ASP A 41 6.17 -31.95 -13.12
CA ASP A 41 6.85 -33.07 -13.80
C ASP A 41 7.18 -32.78 -15.28
N LYS A 42 7.89 -33.71 -15.93
CA LYS A 42 8.33 -33.57 -17.34
C LYS A 42 7.18 -33.43 -18.35
N SER A 43 6.00 -33.90 -17.97
CA SER A 43 4.79 -33.91 -18.78
C SER A 43 3.84 -32.76 -18.42
N SER A 44 4.20 -31.92 -17.44
CA SER A 44 3.51 -30.69 -17.09
C SER A 44 3.58 -29.68 -18.23
N VAL A 45 2.41 -29.14 -18.52
CA VAL A 45 2.20 -28.16 -19.58
C VAL A 45 2.04 -26.74 -19.00
N VAL A 46 2.08 -26.65 -17.68
CA VAL A 46 2.04 -25.42 -16.89
C VAL A 46 3.35 -25.32 -16.10
N THR A 47 3.83 -24.10 -15.91
CA THR A 47 4.90 -23.74 -14.96
C THR A 47 4.40 -22.77 -13.92
N TYR A 48 5.15 -22.65 -12.84
CA TYR A 48 4.89 -21.64 -11.82
C TYR A 48 6.15 -21.05 -11.20
N CYS A 49 6.00 -19.96 -10.47
CA CYS A 49 7.02 -19.41 -9.58
C CYS A 49 6.33 -18.62 -8.47
N PHE A 50 6.85 -18.73 -7.25
CA PHE A 50 6.45 -17.84 -6.16
C PHE A 50 7.26 -16.53 -6.21
N TYR A 51 6.62 -15.46 -5.74
CA TYR A 51 7.19 -14.12 -5.62
C TYR A 51 6.77 -13.49 -4.28
N ASP A 52 7.57 -12.54 -3.81
CA ASP A 52 7.19 -11.64 -2.72
C ASP A 52 5.92 -10.84 -3.09
N SER A 53 5.11 -10.46 -2.10
CA SER A 53 3.84 -9.73 -2.27
C SER A 53 3.99 -8.41 -3.03
N THR A 54 5.14 -7.74 -2.91
CA THR A 54 5.44 -6.45 -3.53
C THR A 54 5.81 -6.53 -5.02
N HIS A 55 6.12 -7.71 -5.55
CA HIS A 55 6.60 -7.86 -6.92
C HIS A 55 5.44 -7.75 -7.91
N LYS A 56 5.46 -6.75 -8.81
CA LYS A 56 4.42 -6.61 -9.84
C LYS A 56 4.71 -7.52 -11.02
N ILE A 57 4.07 -8.69 -11.04
CA ILE A 57 4.26 -9.72 -12.07
C ILE A 57 3.77 -9.21 -13.44
N ASP A 58 4.69 -8.83 -14.32
CA ASP A 58 4.33 -8.41 -15.68
C ASP A 58 3.66 -9.56 -16.46
N LYS A 59 2.72 -9.19 -17.34
CA LYS A 59 1.91 -10.15 -18.07
C LYS A 59 2.71 -11.13 -18.92
N LYS A 60 3.89 -10.74 -19.38
CA LYS A 60 4.75 -11.53 -20.29
C LYS A 60 6.10 -11.83 -19.69
N GLU A 61 6.45 -11.30 -18.52
CA GLU A 61 7.75 -11.54 -17.92
C GLU A 61 8.07 -13.02 -17.77
N PHE A 62 9.35 -13.26 -17.71
CA PHE A 62 9.97 -14.55 -17.66
C PHE A 62 9.97 -15.06 -16.22
N LEU A 63 9.39 -16.25 -15.98
CA LEU A 63 9.19 -16.75 -14.61
C LEU A 63 10.52 -17.17 -13.95
N GLY A 64 10.63 -16.91 -12.64
CA GLY A 64 11.73 -17.38 -11.81
C GLY A 64 11.72 -18.90 -11.59
N LYS A 65 12.42 -19.37 -10.54
CA LYS A 65 12.50 -20.81 -10.18
C LYS A 65 12.18 -21.08 -8.70
N THR A 66 11.52 -20.14 -8.02
CA THR A 66 11.12 -20.27 -6.63
C THR A 66 9.96 -21.24 -6.50
N LYS A 67 10.19 -22.38 -5.83
CA LYS A 67 9.27 -23.53 -5.81
C LYS A 67 8.23 -23.48 -4.69
N THR A 68 8.53 -22.75 -3.64
CA THR A 68 7.75 -22.65 -2.40
C THR A 68 8.03 -21.29 -1.79
N TYR A 69 7.16 -20.86 -0.88
CA TYR A 69 7.27 -19.59 -0.17
C TYR A 69 6.83 -19.80 1.28
N ASP A 70 7.49 -19.11 2.21
CA ASP A 70 7.15 -19.10 3.63
C ASP A 70 6.76 -17.67 4.02
N ILE A 71 5.46 -17.44 4.19
CA ILE A 71 4.92 -16.19 4.68
C ILE A 71 5.26 -16.09 6.17
N LYS A 72 5.65 -14.92 6.67
CA LYS A 72 5.97 -14.72 8.09
C LYS A 72 5.23 -13.52 8.63
N LEU A 73 4.49 -13.72 9.71
CA LEU A 73 3.63 -12.71 10.31
C LEU A 73 3.51 -12.89 11.82
N ALA A 74 3.24 -11.81 12.52
CA ALA A 74 2.83 -11.80 13.92
C ALA A 74 1.30 -11.92 14.03
N ARG A 75 0.76 -11.97 15.24
CA ARG A 75 -0.69 -11.83 15.42
C ARG A 75 -1.14 -10.38 15.18
N ASN A 76 -2.41 -10.22 14.85
CA ASN A 76 -3.04 -8.97 14.42
C ASN A 76 -2.47 -8.39 13.12
N GLU A 77 -2.01 -9.26 12.21
CA GLU A 77 -1.36 -8.90 10.97
C GLU A 77 -1.99 -9.62 9.77
N TYR A 78 -1.98 -8.94 8.63
CA TYR A 78 -2.10 -9.56 7.31
C TYR A 78 -0.72 -9.62 6.65
N GLU A 79 -0.43 -10.71 5.94
CA GLU A 79 0.77 -10.79 5.11
C GLU A 79 0.51 -11.74 3.95
N ALA A 80 1.31 -11.63 2.88
CA ALA A 80 1.03 -12.35 1.65
C ALA A 80 2.27 -12.81 0.87
N CYS A 81 1.98 -13.61 -0.14
CA CYS A 81 2.90 -13.90 -1.24
C CYS A 81 2.12 -13.99 -2.55
N GLN A 82 2.82 -14.10 -3.67
CA GLN A 82 2.20 -14.34 -4.97
C GLN A 82 2.67 -15.66 -5.59
N ILE A 83 1.80 -16.28 -6.39
CA ILE A 83 2.18 -17.35 -7.31
C ILE A 83 1.80 -16.97 -8.74
N ALA A 84 2.78 -16.95 -9.64
CA ALA A 84 2.53 -16.85 -11.06
C ALA A 84 2.34 -18.25 -11.65
N ILE A 85 1.26 -18.47 -12.40
CA ILE A 85 1.02 -19.70 -13.15
C ILE A 85 1.07 -19.38 -14.65
N ARG A 86 1.78 -20.19 -15.44
CA ARG A 86 1.95 -19.95 -16.88
C ARG A 86 1.78 -21.22 -17.69
N SER A 87 0.95 -21.18 -18.74
CA SER A 87 0.77 -22.29 -19.67
C SER A 87 1.81 -22.26 -20.81
N LYS A 88 2.37 -23.43 -21.16
CA LYS A 88 3.23 -23.65 -22.33
C LYS A 88 2.47 -23.61 -23.65
N PHE A 89 1.20 -24.00 -23.65
CA PHE A 89 0.45 -24.19 -24.89
C PHE A 89 -0.34 -22.97 -25.29
N ASN A 90 -0.30 -22.67 -26.60
CA ASN A 90 -1.21 -21.73 -27.23
C ASN A 90 -2.54 -22.41 -27.51
N SER A 91 -3.40 -22.54 -26.50
CA SER A 91 -4.73 -23.10 -26.70
C SER A 91 -5.76 -22.35 -25.86
N PRO A 92 -6.54 -21.44 -26.47
CA PRO A 92 -7.64 -20.77 -25.77
C PRO A 92 -8.77 -21.73 -25.37
N SER A 93 -8.74 -22.98 -25.84
CA SER A 93 -9.70 -24.04 -25.52
C SER A 93 -9.26 -24.94 -24.36
N ARG A 94 -8.03 -24.79 -23.84
CA ARG A 94 -7.56 -25.57 -22.69
C ARG A 94 -8.10 -24.99 -21.39
N LYS A 95 -8.79 -25.85 -20.63
CA LYS A 95 -9.37 -25.53 -19.34
C LYS A 95 -8.57 -26.16 -18.22
N TYR A 96 -8.39 -25.40 -17.15
CA TYR A 96 -7.75 -25.85 -15.92
C TYR A 96 -8.68 -25.61 -14.73
N THR A 97 -8.53 -26.40 -13.68
CA THR A 97 -8.98 -26.04 -12.33
C THR A 97 -7.77 -25.70 -11.49
N ILE A 98 -7.91 -24.69 -10.63
CA ILE A 98 -6.88 -24.26 -9.69
C ILE A 98 -7.49 -24.37 -8.30
N GLU A 99 -6.94 -25.25 -7.49
CA GLU A 99 -7.43 -25.59 -6.16
C GLU A 99 -6.41 -25.13 -5.12
N PHE A 100 -6.87 -24.34 -4.16
CA PHE A 100 -6.12 -23.93 -2.97
C PHE A 100 -6.75 -24.63 -1.76
N THR A 101 -5.92 -25.27 -0.94
CA THR A 101 -6.33 -25.82 0.35
C THR A 101 -6.19 -24.77 1.46
N GLN A 102 -6.86 -24.98 2.60
CA GLN A 102 -6.70 -24.13 3.77
C GLN A 102 -5.30 -24.31 4.37
N PHE A 103 -4.73 -23.22 4.91
CA PHE A 103 -3.53 -23.28 5.74
C PHE A 103 -3.83 -23.98 7.06
N LYS A 104 -3.16 -25.10 7.33
CA LYS A 104 -3.33 -25.90 8.56
C LYS A 104 -2.01 -26.21 9.23
N ASN A 105 -1.98 -26.17 10.56
CA ASN A 105 -0.85 -26.67 11.35
C ASN A 105 -1.01 -28.17 11.67
N GLU A 106 -0.03 -28.77 12.36
CA GLU A 106 -0.05 -30.19 12.74
C GLU A 106 -1.19 -30.55 13.70
N SER A 107 -1.65 -29.59 14.51
CA SER A 107 -2.78 -29.74 15.44
C SER A 107 -4.15 -29.68 14.74
N GLY A 108 -4.19 -29.26 13.47
CA GLY A 108 -5.40 -29.10 12.68
C GLY A 108 -6.06 -27.72 12.80
N ASP A 109 -5.42 -26.76 13.48
CA ASP A 109 -5.87 -25.37 13.51
C ASP A 109 -5.77 -24.77 12.10
N VAL A 110 -6.72 -23.89 11.78
CA VAL A 110 -6.80 -23.24 10.46
C VAL A 110 -6.38 -21.79 10.60
N LEU A 111 -5.44 -21.36 9.76
CA LEU A 111 -5.10 -19.94 9.59
C LEU A 111 -6.06 -19.30 8.58
N GLU A 112 -6.58 -18.12 8.89
CA GLU A 112 -7.43 -17.37 7.96
C GLU A 112 -6.62 -17.04 6.69
N SER A 113 -7.22 -17.28 5.53
CA SER A 113 -6.55 -17.04 4.24
C SER A 113 -7.55 -16.69 3.15
N ALA A 114 -7.13 -15.82 2.23
CA ALA A 114 -7.85 -15.47 1.02
C ALA A 114 -6.92 -15.53 -0.20
N VAL A 115 -7.50 -15.85 -1.35
CA VAL A 115 -6.77 -15.88 -2.64
C VAL A 115 -7.44 -14.91 -3.59
N PHE A 116 -6.63 -14.16 -4.32
CA PHE A 116 -7.09 -13.19 -5.30
C PHE A 116 -6.42 -13.44 -6.64
N GLU A 117 -7.18 -13.27 -7.72
CA GLU A 117 -6.63 -13.15 -9.08
C GLU A 117 -6.22 -11.69 -9.29
N GLU A 118 -4.96 -11.44 -9.65
CA GLU A 118 -4.50 -10.07 -9.89
C GLU A 118 -4.88 -9.65 -11.30
N LYS A 119 -5.80 -8.68 -11.37
CA LYS A 119 -6.28 -8.17 -12.64
C LYS A 119 -5.34 -7.09 -13.15
N TYR A 120 -4.91 -7.31 -14.38
CA TYR A 120 -4.14 -6.36 -15.16
C TYR A 120 -4.95 -5.12 -15.56
N ILE A 121 -4.44 -3.94 -15.21
CA ILE A 121 -5.02 -2.63 -15.49
C ILE A 121 -4.20 -1.93 -16.57
N THR A 122 -4.88 -1.45 -17.61
CA THR A 122 -4.24 -0.72 -18.70
C THR A 122 -4.02 0.74 -18.27
N CYS A 123 -2.78 1.18 -18.31
CA CYS A 123 -2.39 2.57 -18.02
C CYS A 123 -1.95 3.23 -19.31
N VAL A 124 -2.76 4.15 -19.85
CA VAL A 124 -2.48 4.84 -21.12
C VAL A 124 -2.66 6.34 -20.95
N SER A 125 -1.68 7.10 -21.39
CA SER A 125 -1.76 8.54 -21.60
C SER A 125 -0.96 8.96 -22.84
N ASP A 126 -0.88 10.26 -23.09
CA ASP A 126 -0.01 10.84 -24.12
C ASP A 126 1.48 10.69 -23.81
N LYS A 127 1.84 10.33 -22.57
CA LYS A 127 3.22 10.24 -22.08
C LYS A 127 3.66 8.81 -21.75
N ASN A 128 2.75 8.01 -21.19
CA ASN A 128 3.04 6.68 -20.65
C ASN A 128 2.06 5.63 -21.19
N TYR A 129 2.54 4.41 -21.39
CA TYR A 129 1.72 3.28 -21.82
C TYR A 129 2.21 1.98 -21.18
N GLY A 130 1.31 1.21 -20.57
CA GLY A 130 1.65 -0.07 -19.96
C GLY A 130 0.43 -0.83 -19.46
N THR A 131 0.68 -2.03 -18.93
CA THR A 131 -0.33 -2.85 -18.28
C THR A 131 0.29 -3.46 -17.03
N TYR A 132 -0.34 -3.22 -15.88
CA TYR A 132 0.22 -3.57 -14.58
C TYR A 132 -0.80 -4.39 -13.79
N PRO A 133 -0.41 -5.43 -13.03
CA PRO A 133 -1.32 -6.01 -12.05
C PRO A 133 -1.60 -4.95 -10.99
N ASP A 134 -2.87 -4.81 -10.58
CA ASP A 134 -3.24 -3.89 -9.50
C ASP A 134 -4.46 -4.36 -8.72
N ALA A 135 -5.61 -4.56 -9.37
CA ALA A 135 -6.83 -4.94 -8.67
C ALA A 135 -6.80 -6.41 -8.24
N LEU A 136 -7.12 -6.69 -6.98
CA LEU A 136 -7.15 -8.05 -6.43
C LEU A 136 -8.57 -8.59 -6.40
N ILE A 137 -8.93 -9.44 -7.36
CA ILE A 137 -10.27 -9.99 -7.49
C ILE A 137 -10.38 -11.26 -6.64
N PRO A 138 -11.30 -11.37 -5.68
CA PRO A 138 -11.48 -12.60 -4.91
C PRO A 138 -11.62 -13.82 -5.82
N PHE A 139 -10.81 -14.85 -5.57
CA PHE A 139 -10.76 -16.08 -6.36
C PHE A 139 -11.37 -17.24 -5.58
N THR A 140 -12.34 -17.93 -6.19
CA THR A 140 -12.93 -19.14 -5.60
C THR A 140 -12.13 -20.38 -6.02
N SER A 141 -11.64 -21.13 -5.04
CA SER A 141 -10.92 -22.40 -5.25
C SER A 141 -11.76 -23.39 -6.07
N GLY A 142 -11.12 -24.04 -7.05
CA GLY A 142 -11.75 -25.02 -7.94
C GLY A 142 -12.47 -24.45 -9.16
N GLU A 143 -12.50 -23.12 -9.32
CA GLU A 143 -13.09 -22.51 -10.51
C GLU A 143 -12.34 -22.89 -11.80
N GLN A 144 -13.11 -23.08 -12.88
CA GLN A 144 -12.54 -23.35 -14.20
C GLN A 144 -11.93 -22.08 -14.78
N ARG A 145 -10.74 -22.21 -15.36
CA ARG A 145 -10.03 -21.11 -16.02
C ARG A 145 -9.47 -21.52 -17.37
N ASN A 146 -9.51 -20.59 -18.32
CA ASN A 146 -8.79 -20.69 -19.58
C ASN A 146 -7.48 -19.92 -19.43
N LEU A 147 -6.35 -20.62 -19.32
CA LEU A 147 -5.05 -19.96 -19.23
C LEU A 147 -4.63 -19.45 -20.61
N GLY A 148 -4.56 -18.13 -20.75
CA GLY A 148 -4.14 -17.41 -21.94
C GLY A 148 -2.71 -17.76 -22.32
N TYR A 149 -2.45 -17.85 -23.62
CA TYR A 149 -1.15 -18.26 -24.14
C TYR A 149 -0.02 -17.34 -23.70
N ALA A 150 1.06 -17.94 -23.16
CA ALA A 150 2.31 -17.26 -22.82
C ALA A 150 2.12 -15.98 -21.98
N GLN A 151 1.09 -15.98 -21.14
CA GLN A 151 0.80 -14.93 -20.18
C GLN A 151 0.93 -15.49 -18.77
N ASN A 152 1.41 -14.66 -17.86
CA ASN A 152 1.41 -14.97 -16.44
C ASN A 152 0.00 -14.78 -15.88
N TRP A 153 -0.38 -15.70 -14.99
CA TRP A 153 -1.62 -15.70 -14.22
C TRP A 153 -1.22 -15.57 -12.76
N PRO A 154 -1.03 -14.34 -12.28
CA PRO A 154 -0.65 -14.09 -10.91
C PRO A 154 -1.85 -14.27 -9.96
N PHE A 155 -1.59 -14.93 -8.84
CA PHE A 155 -2.52 -15.04 -7.73
C PHE A 155 -1.85 -14.55 -6.46
N TYR A 156 -2.52 -13.62 -5.79
CA TYR A 156 -2.11 -13.08 -4.49
C TYR A 156 -2.73 -13.94 -3.39
N ILE A 157 -1.89 -14.51 -2.51
CA ILE A 157 -2.28 -15.39 -1.42
C ILE A 157 -2.02 -14.64 -0.11
N ARG A 158 -3.10 -14.18 0.53
CA ARG A 158 -3.05 -13.44 1.78
C ARG A 158 -3.47 -14.33 2.94
N VAL A 159 -2.74 -14.25 4.05
CA VAL A 159 -3.09 -14.88 5.33
C VAL A 159 -3.29 -13.82 6.40
N ARG A 160 -4.08 -14.15 7.42
CA ARG A 160 -4.30 -13.30 8.61
C ARG A 160 -4.11 -14.15 9.86
N ALA A 161 -3.35 -13.63 10.82
CA ALA A 161 -3.33 -14.16 12.18
C ALA A 161 -4.06 -13.17 13.10
N ASP A 162 -5.09 -13.63 13.80
CA ASP A 162 -5.73 -12.86 14.86
C ASP A 162 -4.98 -13.04 16.20
N GLU A 163 -5.35 -12.28 17.23
CA GLU A 163 -4.76 -12.35 18.58
C GLU A 163 -4.82 -13.75 19.23
N ASN A 164 -5.70 -14.63 18.76
CA ASN A 164 -5.89 -15.98 19.32
C ASN A 164 -5.25 -17.07 18.46
N THR A 165 -4.66 -16.71 17.32
CA THR A 165 -4.07 -17.66 16.37
C THR A 165 -2.82 -18.29 16.98
N PRO A 166 -2.76 -19.62 17.15
CA PRO A 166 -1.59 -20.28 17.71
C PRO A 166 -0.31 -19.97 16.91
N ALA A 167 0.78 -19.69 17.61
CA ALA A 167 2.08 -19.56 16.96
C ALA A 167 2.52 -20.89 16.35
N GLY A 168 3.25 -20.83 15.25
CA GLY A 168 3.77 -22.01 14.56
C GLY A 168 3.59 -21.97 13.05
N THR A 169 3.89 -23.10 12.41
CA THR A 169 3.86 -23.22 10.96
C THR A 169 2.56 -23.86 10.47
N TYR A 170 1.91 -23.17 9.55
CA TYR A 170 0.75 -23.62 8.79
C TYR A 170 1.17 -23.92 7.37
N SER A 171 0.61 -24.97 6.77
CA SER A 171 0.90 -25.36 5.39
C SER A 171 -0.37 -25.41 4.56
N ALA A 172 -0.27 -24.97 3.31
CA ALA A 172 -1.29 -25.15 2.29
C ALA A 172 -0.63 -25.66 0.99
N GLN A 173 -1.47 -26.25 0.16
CA GLN A 173 -1.11 -26.77 -1.15
C GLN A 173 -2.00 -26.18 -2.23
N ILE A 174 -1.36 -25.91 -3.37
CA ILE A 174 -1.95 -25.40 -4.60
C ILE A 174 -1.87 -26.52 -5.64
N THR A 175 -3.00 -26.86 -6.24
CA THR A 175 -3.08 -27.91 -7.27
C THR A 175 -3.70 -27.35 -8.54
N VAL A 176 -3.04 -27.56 -9.69
CA VAL A 176 -3.63 -27.28 -11.00
C VAL A 176 -3.88 -28.57 -11.74
N LYS A 177 -5.10 -28.77 -12.25
CA LYS A 177 -5.46 -29.92 -13.11
C LYS A 177 -5.88 -29.43 -14.48
N SER A 178 -5.48 -30.15 -15.53
CA SER A 178 -5.93 -29.90 -16.90
C SER A 178 -7.19 -30.72 -17.18
N LEU A 179 -8.33 -30.05 -17.30
CA LEU A 179 -9.60 -30.69 -17.65
C LEU A 179 -9.57 -31.24 -19.08
N SER A 180 -8.79 -30.60 -19.95
CA SER A 180 -8.61 -31.04 -21.35
C SER A 180 -7.76 -32.30 -21.50
N ASP A 181 -7.05 -32.70 -20.45
CA ASP A 181 -6.19 -33.89 -20.42
C ASP A 181 -6.70 -34.96 -19.44
N GLY A 182 -8.02 -35.03 -19.22
CA GLY A 182 -8.65 -36.01 -18.33
C GLY A 182 -8.31 -35.79 -16.86
N ASP A 183 -8.41 -34.53 -16.39
CA ASP A 183 -8.10 -34.09 -15.02
C ASP A 183 -6.65 -34.35 -14.58
N LYS A 184 -5.74 -34.45 -15.54
CA LYS A 184 -4.32 -34.66 -15.25
C LYS A 184 -3.75 -33.51 -14.44
N VAL A 185 -3.15 -33.83 -13.30
CA VAL A 185 -2.39 -32.89 -12.46
C VAL A 185 -1.23 -32.28 -13.25
N GLN A 186 -1.14 -30.96 -13.24
CA GLN A 186 -0.13 -30.16 -13.93
C GLN A 186 0.84 -29.47 -12.96
N LEU A 187 0.37 -29.20 -11.75
CA LEU A 187 1.08 -28.49 -10.70
C LEU A 187 0.62 -29.00 -9.34
N VAL A 188 1.58 -29.25 -8.46
CA VAL A 188 1.38 -29.31 -7.01
C VAL A 188 2.48 -28.47 -6.39
N ALA A 189 2.11 -27.44 -5.62
CA ALA A 189 3.05 -26.53 -4.98
C ALA A 189 2.65 -26.32 -3.53
N ASP A 190 3.64 -26.34 -2.64
CA ASP A 190 3.46 -26.12 -1.22
C ASP A 190 3.82 -24.67 -0.86
N VAL A 191 3.02 -24.08 0.02
CA VAL A 191 3.22 -22.75 0.59
C VAL A 191 3.00 -22.83 2.10
N THR A 192 3.84 -22.16 2.87
CA THR A 192 3.74 -22.13 4.33
C THR A 192 3.51 -20.73 4.84
N ALA A 193 2.97 -20.63 6.05
CA ALA A 193 2.88 -19.42 6.83
C ALA A 193 3.37 -19.71 8.25
N THR A 194 4.31 -18.92 8.75
CA THR A 194 4.86 -19.01 10.10
C THR A 194 4.34 -17.84 10.92
N VAL A 195 3.48 -18.15 11.90
CA VAL A 195 2.95 -17.19 12.88
C VAL A 195 3.92 -17.09 14.06
N TRP A 196 4.48 -15.90 14.29
CA TRP A 196 5.33 -15.61 15.45
C TRP A 196 4.53 -15.51 16.74
N ASP A 197 5.17 -15.82 17.87
CA ASP A 197 4.53 -15.75 19.21
C ASP A 197 4.58 -14.36 19.85
N PHE A 198 4.13 -13.35 19.11
CA PHE A 198 3.85 -12.01 19.63
C PHE A 198 2.79 -11.31 18.77
N ASP A 199 2.27 -10.21 19.30
CA ASP A 199 1.14 -9.51 18.71
C ASP A 199 1.58 -8.10 18.26
N LEU A 200 1.16 -7.69 17.07
CA LEU A 200 1.15 -6.26 16.73
C LEU A 200 0.00 -5.56 17.47
N PRO A 201 0.14 -4.27 17.79
CA PRO A 201 -0.94 -3.53 18.44
C PRO A 201 -2.15 -3.39 17.52
N VAL A 202 -3.35 -3.46 18.11
CA VAL A 202 -4.62 -3.22 17.39
C VAL A 202 -4.71 -1.75 16.95
N THR A 203 -4.21 -0.83 17.78
CA THR A 203 -4.06 0.59 17.43
C THR A 203 -2.71 0.80 16.74
N PRO A 204 -2.68 1.18 15.45
CA PRO A 204 -1.43 1.50 14.78
C PRO A 204 -0.70 2.67 15.46
N SER A 205 0.62 2.56 15.59
CA SER A 205 1.52 3.63 16.03
C SER A 205 1.71 4.70 14.95
N CYS A 206 1.51 4.33 13.68
CA CYS A 206 1.43 5.26 12.56
C CYS A 206 -0.01 5.80 12.39
N GLU A 207 -0.20 7.11 12.56
CA GLU A 207 -1.47 7.76 12.24
C GLU A 207 -1.68 7.76 10.72
N THR A 208 -2.92 7.53 10.28
CA THR A 208 -3.28 7.65 8.86
C THR A 208 -4.46 8.58 8.69
N ALA A 209 -4.52 9.28 7.57
CA ALA A 209 -5.62 10.17 7.24
C ALA A 209 -5.90 10.09 5.73
N PHE A 210 -6.87 9.26 5.34
CA PHE A 210 -7.12 8.97 3.93
C PHE A 210 -8.50 9.48 3.51
N GLY A 211 -8.58 10.21 2.39
CA GLY A 211 -9.87 10.65 1.88
C GLY A 211 -10.75 9.49 1.43
N LEU A 212 -12.04 9.54 1.79
CA LEU A 212 -13.06 8.58 1.35
C LEU A 212 -14.32 9.34 0.92
N SER A 213 -14.62 9.31 -0.37
CA SER A 213 -15.64 10.15 -0.97
C SER A 213 -17.00 9.45 -1.05
N ARG A 214 -17.89 9.80 -0.12
CA ARG A 214 -19.30 9.36 -0.15
C ARG A 214 -19.98 9.67 -1.47
N TYR A 215 -19.74 10.87 -2.01
CA TYR A 215 -20.31 11.28 -3.29
C TYR A 215 -19.84 10.40 -4.45
N ASN A 216 -18.54 10.09 -4.52
CA ASN A 216 -18.01 9.29 -5.62
C ASN A 216 -18.50 7.84 -5.53
N ILE A 217 -18.56 7.26 -4.32
CA ILE A 217 -19.14 5.93 -4.10
C ILE A 217 -20.61 5.94 -4.56
N ALA A 218 -21.43 6.87 -4.06
CA ALA A 218 -22.85 6.94 -4.42
C ALA A 218 -23.05 7.09 -5.93
N LYS A 219 -22.23 7.93 -6.58
CA LYS A 219 -22.25 8.15 -8.03
C LYS A 219 -21.91 6.91 -8.84
N THR A 220 -20.87 6.19 -8.44
CA THR A 220 -20.42 4.99 -9.15
C THR A 220 -21.43 3.85 -9.06
N TYR A 221 -22.14 3.72 -7.93
CA TYR A 221 -23.18 2.71 -7.74
C TYR A 221 -24.58 3.14 -8.20
N TYR A 222 -24.74 4.37 -8.71
CA TYR A 222 -26.04 4.95 -9.09
C TYR A 222 -27.07 4.91 -7.96
N THR A 223 -26.62 5.20 -6.74
CA THR A 223 -27.46 5.12 -5.53
C THR A 223 -28.00 6.46 -5.07
N GLN A 224 -27.76 7.54 -5.83
CA GLN A 224 -28.20 8.88 -5.45
C GLN A 224 -29.71 8.94 -5.22
N GLY A 225 -30.09 9.42 -4.04
CA GLY A 225 -31.50 9.49 -3.63
C GLY A 225 -31.99 8.20 -2.94
N ASN A 226 -31.07 7.27 -2.63
CA ASN A 226 -31.31 6.14 -1.74
C ASN A 226 -30.36 6.21 -0.52
N PRO A 227 -30.71 7.02 0.51
CA PRO A 227 -29.82 7.26 1.65
C PRO A 227 -29.41 6.01 2.42
N GLU A 228 -30.29 5.02 2.53
CA GLU A 228 -29.98 3.75 3.21
C GLU A 228 -28.87 3.00 2.49
N ARG A 229 -28.95 2.92 1.16
CA ARG A 229 -27.93 2.25 0.36
C ARG A 229 -26.63 3.06 0.26
N GLU A 230 -26.72 4.38 0.22
CA GLU A 230 -25.56 5.27 0.28
C GLU A 230 -24.81 5.11 1.62
N GLN A 231 -25.55 4.98 2.73
CA GLN A 231 -24.99 4.72 4.05
C GLN A 231 -24.32 3.35 4.13
N GLU A 232 -25.03 2.30 3.73
CA GLU A 232 -24.51 0.92 3.73
C GLU A 232 -23.21 0.81 2.94
N LEU A 233 -23.16 1.39 1.73
CA LEU A 233 -21.96 1.38 0.91
C LEU A 233 -20.83 2.19 1.55
N TYR A 234 -21.11 3.35 2.12
CA TYR A 234 -20.06 4.14 2.77
C TYR A 234 -19.45 3.40 3.97
N GLU A 235 -20.29 2.78 4.81
CA GLU A 235 -19.84 1.96 5.94
C GLU A 235 -18.99 0.78 5.47
N LYS A 236 -19.39 0.07 4.40
CA LYS A 236 -18.57 -1.03 3.83
C LYS A 236 -17.18 -0.56 3.42
N TYR A 237 -17.05 0.61 2.78
CA TYR A 237 -15.75 1.14 2.38
C TYR A 237 -14.94 1.68 3.57
N TYR A 238 -15.62 2.27 4.57
CA TYR A 238 -14.99 2.76 5.78
C TYR A 238 -14.39 1.61 6.60
N GLU A 239 -15.18 0.57 6.89
CA GLU A 239 -14.71 -0.63 7.61
C GLU A 239 -13.59 -1.34 6.84
N PHE A 240 -13.69 -1.37 5.50
CA PHE A 240 -12.64 -1.94 4.68
C PHE A 240 -11.31 -1.22 4.87
N LEU A 241 -11.27 0.11 4.94
CA LEU A 241 -10.04 0.85 5.23
C LEU A 241 -9.54 0.59 6.66
N LEU A 242 -10.44 0.51 7.65
CA LEU A 242 -10.04 0.17 9.02
C LEU A 242 -9.44 -1.24 9.15
N ASP A 243 -9.95 -2.21 8.39
CA ASP A 243 -9.38 -3.56 8.33
C ASP A 243 -7.97 -3.58 7.70
N HIS A 244 -7.60 -2.55 6.94
CA HIS A 244 -6.25 -2.30 6.41
C HIS A 244 -5.48 -1.25 7.24
N LYS A 245 -5.89 -1.03 8.50
CA LYS A 245 -5.25 -0.11 9.47
C LYS A 245 -5.18 1.35 8.98
N ILE A 246 -6.08 1.73 8.08
CA ILE A 246 -6.15 3.06 7.48
C ILE A 246 -7.38 3.79 8.00
N SER A 247 -7.18 4.94 8.63
CA SER A 247 -8.25 5.81 9.13
C SER A 247 -8.73 6.76 8.03
N PRO A 248 -10.03 6.71 7.67
CA PRO A 248 -10.61 7.66 6.73
C PRO A 248 -10.81 9.04 7.37
N TYR A 249 -10.81 10.12 6.56
CA TYR A 249 -11.10 11.48 7.05
C TYR A 249 -12.47 11.56 7.76
N GLY A 250 -13.52 11.07 7.12
CA GLY A 250 -14.89 11.21 7.60
C GLY A 250 -15.39 9.95 8.29
N LEU A 251 -16.07 10.10 9.42
CA LEU A 251 -16.82 9.02 10.02
C LEU A 251 -18.06 8.67 9.17
N PRO A 252 -18.62 7.45 9.28
CA PRO A 252 -19.84 7.10 8.57
C PRO A 252 -21.09 7.86 8.98
N VAL A 253 -21.06 8.54 10.13
CA VAL A 253 -22.18 9.30 10.68
C VAL A 253 -21.70 10.68 11.15
N ASP A 254 -22.65 11.58 11.39
CA ASP A 254 -22.37 12.90 11.96
C ASP A 254 -21.76 12.76 13.36
N ILE A 255 -20.68 13.49 13.66
CA ILE A 255 -19.97 13.44 14.95
C ILE A 255 -20.89 13.74 16.13
N LEU A 256 -21.94 14.55 15.94
CA LEU A 256 -22.90 14.89 17.00
C LEU A 256 -23.90 13.77 17.31
N SER A 257 -23.99 12.75 16.46
CA SER A 257 -24.81 11.56 16.72
C SER A 257 -24.26 10.74 17.88
N SER A 258 -25.11 9.94 18.52
CA SER A 258 -24.67 8.97 19.54
C SER A 258 -23.87 7.81 18.94
N GLU A 259 -24.18 7.47 17.69
CA GLU A 259 -23.59 6.40 16.91
C GLU A 259 -22.11 6.68 16.61
N ALA A 260 -21.74 7.96 16.45
CA ALA A 260 -20.35 8.38 16.26
C ALA A 260 -19.42 7.96 17.40
N ASP A 261 -19.94 7.77 18.62
CA ASP A 261 -19.14 7.42 19.80
C ASP A 261 -18.45 6.06 19.63
N ALA A 262 -19.12 5.11 18.98
CA ALA A 262 -18.54 3.80 18.67
C ALA A 262 -17.36 3.93 17.69
N TYR A 263 -17.52 4.72 16.64
CA TYR A 263 -16.46 4.97 15.65
C TYR A 263 -15.27 5.72 16.26
N MET A 264 -15.51 6.78 17.03
CA MET A 264 -14.42 7.55 17.66
C MET A 264 -13.68 6.76 18.75
N SER A 265 -14.33 5.78 19.37
CA SER A 265 -13.75 4.89 20.39
C SER A 265 -13.17 3.60 19.82
N ASP A 266 -13.25 3.38 18.51
CA ASP A 266 -12.65 2.20 17.88
C ASP A 266 -11.11 2.32 17.97
N PRO A 267 -10.40 1.33 18.53
CA PRO A 267 -8.94 1.37 18.64
C PRO A 267 -8.23 1.34 17.29
N ARG A 268 -8.88 0.88 16.20
CA ARG A 268 -8.33 0.92 14.84
C ARG A 268 -8.30 2.33 14.25
N VAL A 269 -9.15 3.24 14.78
CA VAL A 269 -9.21 4.64 14.34
C VAL A 269 -8.12 5.44 15.03
N THR A 270 -7.13 5.87 14.26
CA THR A 270 -6.02 6.72 14.72
C THR A 270 -6.31 8.21 14.55
N SER A 271 -7.12 8.57 13.56
CA SER A 271 -7.48 9.96 13.29
C SER A 271 -8.85 10.11 12.63
N PHE A 272 -9.49 11.28 12.79
CA PHE A 272 -10.69 11.66 12.03
C PHE A 272 -10.87 13.18 11.97
N LEU A 273 -11.52 13.65 10.91
CA LEU A 273 -11.74 15.06 10.62
C LEU A 273 -12.93 15.62 11.41
N ILE A 274 -12.69 16.69 12.16
CA ILE A 274 -13.74 17.48 12.82
C ILE A 274 -14.31 18.48 11.80
N PRO A 275 -15.65 18.49 11.56
CA PRO A 275 -16.27 19.45 10.65
C PRO A 275 -15.97 20.90 11.01
N TYR A 276 -15.74 21.73 9.98
CA TYR A 276 -15.49 23.17 10.12
C TYR A 276 -16.64 24.00 9.51
N PRO A 277 -17.83 24.04 10.16
CA PRO A 277 -18.97 24.78 9.63
C PRO A 277 -18.78 26.30 9.75
N ALA A 278 -19.60 27.06 9.01
CA ALA A 278 -19.58 28.51 9.03
C ALA A 278 -20.09 29.14 10.35
N SER A 279 -20.96 28.43 11.09
CA SER A 279 -21.50 28.89 12.38
C SER A 279 -20.51 28.60 13.52
N ASP A 280 -20.25 29.60 14.37
CA ASP A 280 -19.41 29.43 15.58
C ASP A 280 -20.08 28.50 16.60
N ASP A 281 -21.41 28.54 16.74
CA ASP A 281 -22.16 27.65 17.64
C ASP A 281 -22.02 26.19 17.19
N ALA A 282 -22.24 25.91 15.89
CA ALA A 282 -22.11 24.56 15.35
C ALA A 282 -20.66 24.05 15.42
N LEU A 283 -19.67 24.92 15.14
CA LEU A 283 -18.27 24.58 15.27
C LEU A 283 -17.91 24.23 16.73
N SER A 284 -18.42 25.02 17.68
CA SER A 284 -18.26 24.75 19.11
C SER A 284 -18.89 23.41 19.49
N ASP A 285 -20.09 23.08 19.00
CA ASP A 285 -20.77 21.81 19.33
C ASP A 285 -19.93 20.59 18.90
N TYR A 286 -19.42 20.58 17.67
CA TYR A 286 -18.52 19.51 17.20
C TYR A 286 -17.26 19.40 18.06
N TYR A 287 -16.63 20.54 18.35
CA TYR A 287 -15.43 20.57 19.16
C TYR A 287 -15.69 20.07 20.59
N GLN A 288 -16.77 20.51 21.24
CA GLN A 288 -17.12 20.07 22.60
C GLN A 288 -17.47 18.59 22.66
N LYS A 289 -18.16 18.06 21.64
CA LYS A 289 -18.43 16.62 21.52
C LYS A 289 -17.13 15.82 21.50
N VAL A 290 -16.19 16.17 20.63
CA VAL A 290 -14.89 15.47 20.55
C VAL A 290 -14.07 15.65 21.82
N ARG A 291 -14.08 16.85 22.44
CA ARG A 291 -13.34 17.12 23.69
C ARG A 291 -13.94 16.48 24.94
N SER A 292 -15.18 16.01 24.88
CA SER A 292 -15.83 15.34 26.01
C SER A 292 -15.16 14.03 26.40
N ASN A 293 -14.35 13.44 25.51
CA ASN A 293 -13.55 12.25 25.76
C ASN A 293 -12.07 12.51 25.37
N PRO A 294 -11.10 12.32 26.27
CA PRO A 294 -9.67 12.48 25.97
C PRO A 294 -9.17 11.62 24.80
N GLU A 295 -9.73 10.42 24.61
CA GLU A 295 -9.36 9.53 23.50
C GLU A 295 -9.78 10.13 22.16
N TRP A 296 -11.03 10.59 22.05
CA TRP A 296 -11.54 11.22 20.84
C TRP A 296 -10.77 12.51 20.53
N ALA A 297 -10.42 13.28 21.56
CA ALA A 297 -9.63 14.49 21.41
C ALA A 297 -8.18 14.25 20.94
N ALA A 298 -7.61 13.07 21.18
CA ALA A 298 -6.28 12.73 20.69
C ALA A 298 -6.29 12.38 19.18
N LYS A 299 -7.42 11.87 18.68
CA LYS A 299 -7.64 11.42 17.30
C LYS A 299 -8.21 12.52 16.39
N GLY A 300 -9.07 13.38 16.92
CA GLY A 300 -9.78 14.40 16.15
C GLY A 300 -8.88 15.58 15.74
N TYR A 301 -8.98 16.01 14.47
CA TYR A 301 -8.25 17.17 13.93
C TYR A 301 -9.08 18.00 12.94
N PHE A 302 -8.74 19.28 12.77
CA PHE A 302 -9.30 20.15 11.74
C PHE A 302 -8.43 20.16 10.49
N TYR A 303 -9.07 20.22 9.32
CA TYR A 303 -8.40 20.44 8.03
C TYR A 303 -9.21 21.39 7.11
N PRO A 304 -9.29 22.68 7.44
CA PRO A 304 -10.16 23.66 6.77
C PRO A 304 -9.53 24.34 5.53
N ILE A 305 -8.23 24.18 5.30
CA ILE A 305 -7.50 24.83 4.21
C ILE A 305 -6.39 23.91 3.71
N ASP A 306 -6.30 23.78 2.39
CA ASP A 306 -5.35 22.93 1.67
C ASP A 306 -4.26 23.77 1.02
N GLU A 307 -3.00 23.33 1.19
CA GLU A 307 -1.78 23.86 0.57
C GLU A 307 -1.73 25.39 0.36
N PRO A 308 -1.82 26.23 1.42
CA PRO A 308 -1.77 27.68 1.27
C PRO A 308 -0.45 28.13 0.61
N GLY A 309 -0.54 28.71 -0.58
CA GLY A 309 0.58 29.27 -1.33
C GLY A 309 0.48 30.80 -1.47
N GLY A 310 1.50 31.53 -1.00
CA GLY A 310 1.53 32.99 -1.06
C GLY A 310 0.86 33.68 0.13
N LEU A 311 1.17 34.96 0.33
CA LEU A 311 0.72 35.74 1.49
C LEU A 311 -0.80 35.90 1.56
N GLU A 312 -1.50 35.96 0.43
CA GLU A 312 -2.98 36.03 0.41
C GLU A 312 -3.60 34.76 1.02
N ALA A 313 -3.12 33.58 0.62
CA ALA A 313 -3.59 32.31 1.16
C ALA A 313 -3.27 32.20 2.64
N TYR A 314 -2.09 32.66 3.07
CA TYR A 314 -1.73 32.73 4.48
C TYR A 314 -2.54 33.76 5.28
N GLY A 315 -3.08 34.80 4.64
CA GLY A 315 -4.08 35.68 5.23
C GLY A 315 -5.39 34.95 5.54
N LYS A 316 -5.86 34.08 4.64
CA LYS A 316 -7.04 33.22 4.87
C LYS A 316 -6.76 32.19 5.96
N TYR A 317 -5.60 31.54 5.92
CA TYR A 317 -5.11 30.65 6.97
C TYR A 317 -5.11 31.31 8.35
N THR A 318 -4.62 32.56 8.43
CA THR A 318 -4.59 33.35 9.67
C THR A 318 -5.99 33.59 10.21
N ALA A 319 -6.94 34.00 9.36
CA ALA A 319 -8.33 34.21 9.78
C ALA A 319 -9.00 32.91 10.28
N ILE A 320 -8.71 31.78 9.64
CA ILE A 320 -9.20 30.46 10.05
C ILE A 320 -8.64 30.07 11.42
N THR A 321 -7.33 30.18 11.60
CA THR A 321 -6.66 29.78 12.85
C THR A 321 -6.97 30.72 14.01
N ASP A 322 -7.16 32.02 13.76
CA ASP A 322 -7.67 32.97 14.77
C ASP A 322 -9.11 32.62 15.21
N ARG A 323 -9.96 32.17 14.27
CA ARG A 323 -11.31 31.67 14.59
C ARG A 323 -11.25 30.39 15.41
N LEU A 324 -10.43 29.41 15.02
CA LEU A 324 -10.25 28.17 15.77
C LEU A 324 -9.68 28.44 17.17
N ALA A 325 -8.71 29.34 17.33
CA ALA A 325 -8.17 29.70 18.64
C ALA A 325 -9.24 30.30 19.58
N ARG A 326 -10.20 31.05 19.03
CA ARG A 326 -11.31 31.64 19.79
C ARG A 326 -12.39 30.62 20.15
N VAL A 327 -12.80 29.78 19.21
CA VAL A 327 -13.97 28.88 19.36
C VAL A 327 -13.57 27.50 19.91
N CYS A 328 -12.39 27.02 19.53
CA CYS A 328 -11.88 25.67 19.79
C CYS A 328 -10.48 25.72 20.43
N PRO A 329 -10.32 26.28 21.64
CA PRO A 329 -9.00 26.52 22.23
C PRO A 329 -8.18 25.23 22.38
N GLY A 330 -6.93 25.22 21.90
CA GLY A 330 -6.09 24.01 21.90
C GLY A 330 -6.53 22.96 20.86
N TYR A 331 -7.12 23.40 19.75
CA TYR A 331 -7.47 22.55 18.63
C TYR A 331 -6.26 21.80 18.04
N ASN A 332 -6.53 20.64 17.44
CA ASN A 332 -5.58 20.00 16.54
C ASN A 332 -5.89 20.43 15.10
N MET A 333 -4.89 20.80 14.31
CA MET A 333 -5.06 21.15 12.90
C MET A 333 -3.88 20.67 12.07
N VAL A 334 -4.21 20.00 10.98
CA VAL A 334 -3.29 19.70 9.89
C VAL A 334 -3.41 20.77 8.80
N THR A 335 -2.30 21.13 8.18
CA THR A 335 -2.27 22.01 7.01
C THR A 335 -1.20 21.51 6.05
N PRO A 336 -1.58 20.79 5.00
CA PRO A 336 -0.64 20.29 4.02
C PRO A 336 0.15 21.39 3.33
N ALA A 337 1.37 21.05 2.92
CA ALA A 337 2.31 21.95 2.27
C ALA A 337 3.05 21.24 1.13
N ASN A 338 2.76 21.66 -0.10
CA ASN A 338 3.46 21.18 -1.30
C ASN A 338 4.84 21.83 -1.52
N MET A 339 5.23 22.78 -0.66
CA MET A 339 6.50 23.48 -0.75
C MET A 339 7.05 23.87 0.62
N ALA A 340 8.37 23.77 0.77
CA ALA A 340 9.07 24.21 1.98
C ALA A 340 9.05 25.74 2.14
N SER A 341 9.03 26.48 1.04
CA SER A 341 9.07 27.96 1.04
C SER A 341 8.60 28.54 -0.29
N PHE A 342 8.14 29.79 -0.27
CA PHE A 342 7.87 30.59 -1.48
C PHE A 342 8.53 31.97 -1.40
N LYS A 343 8.64 32.66 -2.55
CA LYS A 343 9.16 34.02 -2.63
C LYS A 343 8.07 34.99 -3.06
N GLU A 344 7.94 36.08 -2.32
CA GLU A 344 6.97 37.15 -2.60
C GLU A 344 7.56 38.48 -2.10
N ASP A 345 7.39 39.56 -2.87
CA ASP A 345 7.94 40.89 -2.57
C ASP A 345 9.45 40.91 -2.22
N GLY A 346 10.23 40.05 -2.89
CA GLY A 346 11.67 39.93 -2.67
C GLY A 346 12.08 39.24 -1.36
N LYS A 347 11.11 38.74 -0.58
CA LYS A 347 11.34 37.97 0.65
C LYS A 347 11.05 36.50 0.43
N THR A 348 11.74 35.64 1.17
CA THR A 348 11.44 34.20 1.23
C THR A 348 10.65 33.94 2.50
N TYR A 349 9.55 33.22 2.37
CA TYR A 349 8.70 32.79 3.48
C TYR A 349 8.75 31.27 3.57
N TYR A 350 8.98 30.74 4.78
CA TYR A 350 9.01 29.30 5.03
C TYR A 350 7.66 28.84 5.56
N THR A 351 7.17 27.73 5.02
CA THR A 351 5.85 27.18 5.38
C THR A 351 5.81 26.79 6.86
N THR A 352 6.86 26.18 7.37
CA THR A 352 7.01 25.78 8.78
C THR A 352 6.91 26.97 9.74
N GLU A 353 7.54 28.10 9.40
CA GLU A 353 7.50 29.34 10.18
C GLU A 353 6.12 29.99 10.15
N LEU A 354 5.48 30.05 8.98
CA LEU A 354 4.15 30.65 8.83
C LEU A 354 3.06 29.87 9.56
N GLN A 355 3.23 28.55 9.69
CA GLN A 355 2.31 27.68 10.41
C GLN A 355 2.65 27.53 11.90
N ALA A 356 3.79 28.07 12.35
CA ALA A 356 4.27 27.87 13.70
C ALA A 356 3.32 28.43 14.77
N GLY A 357 3.08 27.64 15.82
CA GLY A 357 2.15 27.97 16.90
C GLY A 357 0.67 28.03 16.50
N ARG A 358 0.33 27.66 15.27
CA ARG A 358 -1.05 27.65 14.74
C ARG A 358 -1.47 26.25 14.26
N SER A 359 -0.66 25.56 13.46
CA SER A 359 -0.89 24.15 13.11
C SER A 359 0.02 23.26 13.94
N ASN A 360 -0.57 22.38 14.76
CA ASN A 360 0.15 21.42 15.60
C ASN A 360 0.29 20.04 14.95
N ILE A 361 -0.13 19.91 13.69
CA ILE A 361 0.21 18.80 12.80
C ILE A 361 0.83 19.43 11.53
N LEU A 362 2.15 19.34 11.38
CA LEU A 362 2.85 19.76 10.17
C LEU A 362 2.77 18.63 9.15
N CYS A 363 2.33 18.89 7.91
CA CYS A 363 2.18 17.86 6.89
C CYS A 363 2.80 18.32 5.56
N GLY A 364 4.02 17.90 5.27
CA GLY A 364 4.69 18.23 4.01
C GLY A 364 4.49 17.16 2.94
N ILE A 365 4.58 17.52 1.66
CA ILE A 365 4.73 16.51 0.60
C ILE A 365 6.05 15.74 0.83
N SER A 366 6.09 14.43 0.59
CA SER A 366 7.21 13.61 1.09
C SER A 366 8.60 14.01 0.54
N ASP A 367 8.70 14.54 -0.68
CA ASP A 367 9.97 14.94 -1.29
C ASP A 367 10.62 16.17 -0.65
N ILE A 368 9.86 17.08 -0.04
CA ILE A 368 10.46 18.24 0.63
C ILE A 368 11.26 17.83 1.89
N PHE A 369 11.01 16.64 2.45
CA PHE A 369 11.80 16.03 3.53
C PHE A 369 13.17 15.52 3.08
N ALA A 370 13.49 15.54 1.79
CA ALA A 370 14.84 15.26 1.30
C ALA A 370 15.82 16.43 1.52
N LYS A 371 15.34 17.62 1.94
CA LYS A 371 16.14 18.83 2.09
C LYS A 371 16.56 19.02 3.55
N ASP A 372 17.86 19.00 3.84
CA ASP A 372 18.41 19.24 5.19
C ASP A 372 17.89 20.53 5.84
N SER A 373 17.73 21.59 5.05
CA SER A 373 17.20 22.86 5.55
C SER A 373 15.75 22.76 6.04
N PHE A 374 14.95 21.91 5.39
CA PHE A 374 13.57 21.66 5.80
C PHE A 374 13.53 20.72 7.00
N LEU A 375 14.36 19.65 7.01
CA LEU A 375 14.47 18.75 8.16
C LEU A 375 14.83 19.49 9.45
N LYS A 376 15.75 20.46 9.40
CA LYS A 376 16.06 21.30 10.57
C LYS A 376 14.83 22.07 11.09
N GLN A 377 14.01 22.60 10.19
CA GLN A 377 12.78 23.29 10.58
C GLN A 377 11.74 22.30 11.15
N VAL A 378 11.64 21.10 10.58
CA VAL A 378 10.81 20.02 11.10
C VAL A 378 11.25 19.64 12.52
N ASP A 379 12.55 19.54 12.79
CA ASP A 379 13.09 19.24 14.12
C ASP A 379 12.73 20.33 15.15
N GLU A 380 12.78 21.61 14.74
CA GLU A 380 12.33 22.73 15.58
C GLU A 380 10.83 22.64 15.90
N ARG A 381 10.00 22.24 14.94
CA ARG A 381 8.57 21.98 15.15
C ARG A 381 8.37 20.76 16.06
N ARG A 382 9.08 19.65 15.84
CA ARG A 382 8.98 18.45 16.68
C ARG A 382 9.31 18.77 18.14
N ALA A 383 10.33 19.60 18.39
CA ALA A 383 10.74 20.01 19.73
C ALA A 383 9.69 20.83 20.50
N ASP A 384 8.72 21.46 19.81
CA ASP A 384 7.61 22.17 20.45
C ASP A 384 6.34 21.32 20.68
N GLY A 385 6.41 20.03 20.34
CA GLY A 385 5.32 19.07 20.48
C GLY A 385 4.43 18.95 19.24
N THR A 386 4.78 19.60 18.13
CA THR A 386 4.07 19.43 16.85
C THR A 386 4.24 18.02 16.32
N LYS A 387 3.13 17.36 15.96
CA LYS A 387 3.14 16.09 15.23
C LYS A 387 3.65 16.32 13.80
N ILE A 388 4.46 15.41 13.30
CA ILE A 388 5.00 15.48 11.94
C ILE A 388 4.33 14.39 11.11
N TRP A 389 3.50 14.81 10.16
CA TRP A 389 2.95 13.97 9.12
C TRP A 389 3.62 14.31 7.79
N TRP A 390 3.37 13.47 6.80
CA TRP A 390 3.61 13.80 5.40
C TRP A 390 2.51 13.22 4.52
N TYR A 391 2.54 13.57 3.24
CA TYR A 391 1.63 13.02 2.26
C TYR A 391 2.31 12.76 0.93
N VAL A 392 1.64 11.89 0.16
CA VAL A 392 1.86 11.70 -1.26
C VAL A 392 0.55 11.94 -2.00
N CYS A 393 0.62 12.25 -3.29
CA CYS A 393 -0.52 12.48 -4.18
C CYS A 393 -0.08 12.18 -5.62
N CYS A 394 -0.45 13.04 -6.58
CA CYS A 394 0.13 13.04 -7.93
C CYS A 394 1.65 13.34 -7.96
N GLY A 395 2.24 13.71 -6.82
CA GLY A 395 3.69 13.69 -6.58
C GLY A 395 4.02 13.20 -5.17
N PRO A 396 5.31 12.99 -4.86
CA PRO A 396 6.44 13.10 -5.79
C PRO A 396 6.47 11.95 -6.83
N GLN A 397 7.17 12.16 -7.94
CA GLN A 397 7.34 11.16 -9.02
C GLN A 397 8.81 10.73 -9.11
N ASP A 398 9.24 10.20 -10.26
CA ASP A 398 10.60 9.75 -10.53
C ASP A 398 11.08 8.69 -9.52
N ASP A 399 12.25 8.93 -8.91
CA ASP A 399 12.90 8.01 -7.98
C ASP A 399 12.35 8.12 -6.55
N TYR A 400 11.35 8.94 -6.26
CA TYR A 400 10.73 8.96 -4.93
C TYR A 400 9.73 7.80 -4.75
N CYS A 401 9.54 7.38 -3.50
CA CYS A 401 8.46 6.45 -3.15
C CYS A 401 7.09 7.12 -3.27
N ASN A 402 6.16 6.45 -3.93
CA ASN A 402 4.76 6.84 -4.08
C ASN A 402 3.91 5.61 -4.45
N ILE A 403 2.59 5.74 -4.43
CA ILE A 403 1.61 4.65 -4.53
C ILE A 403 0.84 4.67 -5.87
N PHE A 404 1.56 4.80 -6.99
CA PHE A 404 0.98 4.74 -8.34
C PHE A 404 0.89 3.31 -8.89
N ILE A 405 -0.06 3.08 -9.79
CA ILE A 405 -0.27 1.76 -10.43
C ILE A 405 0.97 1.27 -11.17
N HIS A 406 1.70 2.19 -11.82
CA HIS A 406 2.85 1.87 -12.66
C HIS A 406 4.19 1.88 -11.93
N PHE A 407 4.20 2.23 -10.63
CA PHE A 407 5.39 2.16 -9.79
C PHE A 407 5.60 0.73 -9.29
N GLU A 408 6.84 0.35 -9.00
CA GLU A 408 7.18 -0.91 -8.35
C GLU A 408 6.41 -1.03 -7.01
N GLY A 409 5.85 -2.20 -6.71
CA GLY A 409 5.00 -2.38 -5.52
C GLY A 409 5.74 -2.10 -4.22
N ILE A 410 7.03 -2.49 -4.15
CA ILE A 410 7.91 -2.27 -3.00
C ILE A 410 7.98 -0.81 -2.54
N LYS A 411 7.73 0.17 -3.43
CA LYS A 411 7.72 1.59 -3.07
C LYS A 411 6.62 1.95 -2.08
N GLY A 412 5.49 1.21 -2.06
CA GLY A 412 4.42 1.39 -1.09
C GLY A 412 4.88 1.09 0.33
N ARG A 413 5.54 -0.05 0.54
CA ARG A 413 6.13 -0.40 1.84
C ARG A 413 7.30 0.51 2.21
N LEU A 414 8.23 0.75 1.29
CA LEU A 414 9.41 1.59 1.56
C LEU A 414 9.07 3.02 1.95
N LEU A 415 7.92 3.55 1.51
CA LEU A 415 7.40 4.82 2.01
C LEU A 415 7.30 4.80 3.55
N LEU A 416 6.73 3.75 4.15
CA LEU A 416 6.58 3.65 5.61
C LEU A 416 7.90 3.35 6.33
N TRP A 417 8.85 2.67 5.68
CA TRP A 417 10.21 2.53 6.21
C TRP A 417 10.95 3.88 6.25
N GLN A 418 10.86 4.67 5.18
CA GLN A 418 11.39 6.04 5.13
C GLN A 418 10.66 6.96 6.12
N GLN A 419 9.38 6.70 6.37
CA GLN A 419 8.59 7.39 7.40
C GLN A 419 9.17 7.18 8.79
N LYS A 420 9.43 5.92 9.16
CA LYS A 420 10.03 5.57 10.44
C LYS A 420 11.45 6.12 10.60
N GLU A 421 12.27 6.05 9.54
CA GLU A 421 13.62 6.63 9.53
C GLU A 421 13.62 8.11 9.94
N ARG A 422 12.65 8.87 9.44
CA ARG A 422 12.52 10.32 9.62
C ARG A 422 11.72 10.75 10.84
N ASP A 423 11.28 9.79 11.66
CA ASP A 423 10.41 10.05 12.81
C ASP A 423 9.18 10.89 12.40
N ILE A 424 8.50 10.38 11.35
CA ILE A 424 7.24 10.90 10.85
C ILE A 424 6.13 9.99 11.40
N THR A 425 5.16 10.58 12.06
CA THR A 425 4.14 9.85 12.83
C THR A 425 2.83 9.67 12.09
N GLY A 426 2.70 10.18 10.85
CA GLY A 426 1.51 9.91 10.07
C GLY A 426 1.60 10.14 8.57
N LEU A 427 0.73 9.42 7.87
CA LEU A 427 0.57 9.42 6.41
C LEU A 427 -0.81 9.94 6.02
N LEU A 428 -0.83 11.03 5.27
CA LEU A 428 -2.04 11.55 4.64
C LEU A 428 -2.10 11.14 3.17
N TYR A 429 -3.28 10.74 2.70
CA TYR A 429 -3.56 10.52 1.28
C TYR A 429 -4.90 11.14 0.89
N TRP A 430 -4.89 11.96 -0.15
CA TRP A 430 -5.96 12.94 -0.37
C TRP A 430 -7.32 12.32 -0.73
N ASP A 431 -7.38 11.17 -1.40
CA ASP A 431 -8.61 10.40 -1.66
C ASP A 431 -8.27 8.95 -2.05
N THR A 432 -9.17 8.00 -1.77
CA THR A 432 -9.03 6.58 -2.14
C THR A 432 -10.06 6.10 -3.16
N THR A 433 -11.02 6.96 -3.49
CA THR A 433 -12.22 6.70 -4.31
C THR A 433 -12.55 7.87 -5.25
N PHE A 434 -11.54 8.65 -5.66
CA PHE A 434 -11.68 9.74 -6.61
C PHE A 434 -11.94 9.20 -8.02
N TRP A 435 -13.22 8.94 -8.32
CA TRP A 435 -13.64 8.35 -9.59
C TRP A 435 -14.50 9.29 -10.43
N ARG A 436 -14.77 10.51 -9.96
CA ARG A 436 -15.75 11.41 -10.59
C ARG A 436 -15.39 11.83 -12.01
N ASP A 437 -14.12 11.84 -12.35
CA ASP A 437 -13.60 12.37 -13.62
C ASP A 437 -13.26 11.25 -14.63
N VAL A 438 -13.57 10.00 -14.28
CA VAL A 438 -13.58 8.84 -15.19
C VAL A 438 -14.97 8.20 -15.21
N ILE A 439 -15.29 7.48 -16.30
CA ILE A 439 -16.54 6.68 -16.34
C ILE A 439 -16.43 5.50 -15.37
N SER A 440 -15.26 4.88 -15.31
CA SER A 440 -14.98 3.77 -14.42
C SER A 440 -13.47 3.65 -14.21
N PRO A 441 -12.98 3.55 -12.97
CA PRO A 441 -11.56 3.33 -12.71
C PRO A 441 -11.08 1.99 -13.28
N TRP A 442 -11.98 1.02 -13.52
CA TRP A 442 -11.66 -0.23 -14.20
C TRP A 442 -11.24 -0.06 -15.66
N GLY A 443 -11.74 0.98 -16.32
CA GLY A 443 -11.51 1.24 -17.74
C GLY A 443 -10.46 2.33 -17.99
N ASP A 444 -10.26 3.23 -17.03
CA ASP A 444 -9.32 4.34 -17.12
C ASP A 444 -8.58 4.51 -15.79
N ALA A 445 -7.29 4.20 -15.80
CA ALA A 445 -6.40 4.32 -14.65
C ALA A 445 -5.99 5.76 -14.35
N LEU A 446 -6.23 6.71 -15.27
CA LEU A 446 -5.91 8.12 -15.07
C LEU A 446 -7.10 8.82 -14.43
N THR A 447 -7.28 8.59 -13.13
CA THR A 447 -8.36 9.18 -12.33
C THR A 447 -8.19 10.69 -12.11
N THR A 448 -6.97 11.22 -12.26
CA THR A 448 -6.67 12.65 -12.13
C THR A 448 -5.98 13.29 -13.34
N PRO A 449 -6.61 13.37 -14.53
CA PRO A 449 -5.98 13.90 -15.74
C PRO A 449 -5.46 15.35 -15.62
N TRP A 450 -6.01 16.18 -14.72
CA TRP A 450 -5.52 17.56 -14.52
C TRP A 450 -4.15 17.62 -13.81
N THR A 451 -3.61 16.50 -13.33
CA THR A 451 -2.29 16.43 -12.66
C THR A 451 -1.13 16.17 -13.63
N GLY A 452 -1.39 16.25 -14.94
CA GLY A 452 -0.34 16.18 -15.96
C GLY A 452 -0.18 14.81 -16.64
N ASN A 453 -1.17 13.93 -16.51
CA ASN A 453 -1.29 12.65 -17.23
C ASN A 453 -0.19 11.61 -16.96
N THR A 454 0.43 11.64 -15.77
CA THR A 454 1.47 10.65 -15.38
C THR A 454 1.12 9.86 -14.13
N ALA A 455 0.21 10.35 -13.28
CA ALA A 455 -0.11 9.77 -11.98
C ALA A 455 -1.25 8.72 -12.06
N PHE A 456 -0.99 7.56 -12.67
CA PHE A 456 -2.02 6.49 -12.76
C PHE A 456 -2.41 5.95 -11.39
N GLY A 457 -3.71 5.93 -11.10
CA GLY A 457 -4.32 5.48 -9.85
C GLY A 457 -4.31 6.52 -8.73
N ASP A 458 -3.82 7.73 -8.99
CA ASP A 458 -3.85 8.80 -7.99
C ASP A 458 -5.29 9.14 -7.57
N GLY A 459 -5.55 9.23 -6.27
CA GLY A 459 -6.89 9.38 -5.73
C GLY A 459 -7.72 8.10 -5.74
N SER A 460 -7.19 6.96 -6.19
CA SER A 460 -7.92 5.69 -6.29
C SER A 460 -7.06 4.51 -5.82
N LEU A 461 -7.25 4.08 -4.57
CA LEU A 461 -6.58 2.90 -3.99
C LEU A 461 -7.48 1.67 -3.92
N MET A 462 -8.74 1.81 -4.35
CA MET A 462 -9.72 0.73 -4.43
C MET A 462 -10.43 0.77 -5.78
N TYR A 463 -11.09 -0.33 -6.13
CA TYR A 463 -12.02 -0.40 -7.25
C TYR A 463 -13.46 -0.65 -6.77
N PRO A 464 -14.48 -0.17 -7.51
CA PRO A 464 -15.86 -0.50 -7.22
C PRO A 464 -16.17 -1.94 -7.64
N GLY A 465 -16.34 -2.83 -6.65
CA GLY A 465 -16.85 -4.19 -6.84
C GLY A 465 -18.36 -4.23 -6.99
N GLN A 466 -18.94 -5.44 -7.08
CA GLN A 466 -20.39 -5.62 -7.23
C GLN A 466 -21.19 -5.07 -6.04
N ASP A 467 -20.69 -5.26 -4.81
CA ASP A 467 -21.36 -4.86 -3.56
C ASP A 467 -20.38 -4.36 -2.49
N GLY A 468 -19.41 -3.54 -2.89
CA GLY A 468 -18.39 -3.03 -1.98
C GLY A 468 -17.03 -2.83 -2.63
N PRO A 469 -16.01 -2.50 -1.84
CA PRO A 469 -14.66 -2.26 -2.34
C PRO A 469 -14.01 -3.54 -2.86
N VAL A 470 -13.14 -3.37 -3.85
CA VAL A 470 -12.13 -4.34 -4.26
C VAL A 470 -10.77 -3.72 -3.98
N THR A 471 -9.92 -4.41 -3.22
CA THR A 471 -8.57 -3.93 -2.88
C THR A 471 -7.65 -3.87 -4.10
N THR A 472 -6.50 -3.23 -3.92
CA THR A 472 -5.42 -3.17 -4.89
C THR A 472 -4.14 -3.63 -4.24
N LEU A 473 -3.19 -4.13 -5.03
CA LEU A 473 -1.82 -4.40 -4.57
C LEU A 473 -1.28 -3.18 -3.80
N ARG A 474 -1.51 -1.97 -4.29
CA ARG A 474 -1.02 -0.74 -3.64
C ARG A 474 -1.62 -0.50 -2.26
N LEU A 475 -2.90 -0.80 -2.05
CA LEU A 475 -3.54 -0.69 -0.74
C LEU A 475 -2.99 -1.74 0.22
N GLU A 476 -2.79 -2.98 -0.25
CA GLU A 476 -2.13 -4.02 0.54
C GLU A 476 -0.70 -3.58 0.92
N GLU A 477 0.10 -3.07 -0.03
CA GLU A 477 1.45 -2.62 0.28
C GLU A 477 1.51 -1.45 1.28
N VAL A 478 0.52 -0.57 1.28
CA VAL A 478 0.43 0.48 2.31
C VAL A 478 0.05 -0.12 3.66
N SER A 479 -0.94 -1.02 3.70
CA SER A 479 -1.36 -1.73 4.91
C SER A 479 -0.21 -2.51 5.53
N ASP A 480 0.51 -3.29 4.72
CA ASP A 480 1.63 -4.08 5.18
C ASP A 480 2.84 -3.19 5.57
N GLY A 481 2.98 -2.02 4.93
CA GLY A 481 3.94 -1.00 5.33
C GLY A 481 3.62 -0.38 6.70
N ILE A 482 2.34 -0.26 7.06
CA ILE A 482 1.91 0.16 8.40
C ILE A 482 2.31 -0.92 9.41
N ASP A 483 2.15 -2.19 9.06
CA ASP A 483 2.63 -3.29 9.90
C ASP A 483 4.16 -3.26 10.06
N ASP A 484 4.91 -3.04 8.98
CA ASP A 484 6.36 -2.84 9.05
C ASP A 484 6.76 -1.70 10.01
N TYR A 485 6.00 -0.61 10.04
CA TYR A 485 6.20 0.49 10.99
C TYR A 485 6.03 0.03 12.45
N GLU A 486 5.09 -0.88 12.73
CA GLU A 486 4.91 -1.48 14.05
C GLU A 486 6.08 -2.39 14.43
N TYR A 487 6.56 -3.23 13.52
CA TYR A 487 7.78 -4.04 13.75
C TYR A 487 8.96 -3.16 14.12
N LEU A 488 9.16 -2.07 13.38
CA LEU A 488 10.25 -1.13 13.65
C LEU A 488 10.04 -0.40 14.99
N THR A 489 8.81 -0.11 15.38
CA THR A 489 8.51 0.55 16.66
C THR A 489 8.78 -0.39 17.83
N ILE A 490 8.29 -1.63 17.79
CA ILE A 490 8.59 -2.65 18.81
C ILE A 490 10.10 -2.92 18.88
N ALA A 491 10.76 -3.05 17.74
CA ALA A 491 12.20 -3.29 17.68
C ALA A 491 13.02 -2.11 18.22
N GLU A 492 12.58 -0.87 18.01
CA GLU A 492 13.22 0.30 18.60
C GLU A 492 13.08 0.32 20.13
N GLU A 493 11.93 -0.06 20.67
CA GLU A 493 11.71 -0.15 22.11
C GLU A 493 12.58 -1.25 22.75
N LEU A 494 12.70 -2.40 22.10
CA LEU A 494 13.46 -3.55 22.63
C LEU A 494 14.98 -3.40 22.44
N PHE A 495 15.41 -2.90 21.27
CA PHE A 495 16.82 -2.95 20.85
C PHE A 495 17.45 -1.57 20.64
N GLY A 496 16.67 -0.49 20.71
CA GLY A 496 17.11 0.89 20.56
C GLY A 496 17.20 1.36 19.10
N LYS A 497 17.24 2.69 18.93
CA LYS A 497 17.26 3.35 17.62
C LYS A 497 18.41 2.90 16.70
N GLU A 498 19.61 2.67 17.24
CA GLU A 498 20.77 2.24 16.44
C GLU A 498 20.52 0.87 15.75
N TYR A 499 19.73 -0.01 16.38
CA TYR A 499 19.37 -1.29 15.78
C TYR A 499 18.47 -1.09 14.56
N ILE A 500 17.40 -0.30 14.68
CA ILE A 500 16.47 -0.07 13.57
C ILE A 500 17.13 0.73 12.45
N ASP A 501 17.96 1.72 12.75
CA ASP A 501 18.68 2.51 11.74
C ASP A 501 19.58 1.59 10.88
N LYS A 502 20.23 0.59 11.48
CA LYS A 502 21.02 -0.41 10.75
C LYS A 502 20.18 -1.34 9.87
N LYS A 503 18.95 -1.66 10.27
CA LYS A 503 18.04 -2.49 9.46
C LYS A 503 17.46 -1.68 8.31
N ILE A 504 16.99 -0.46 8.57
CA ILE A 504 16.47 0.48 7.57
C ILE A 504 17.54 0.79 6.51
N ALA A 505 18.79 1.05 6.91
CA ALA A 505 19.89 1.34 5.99
C ALA A 505 20.25 0.19 5.01
N LYS A 506 19.75 -1.03 5.23
CA LYS A 506 19.85 -2.11 4.23
C LYS A 506 18.91 -1.91 3.04
N LEU A 507 17.85 -1.13 3.24
CA LEU A 507 16.72 -0.97 2.31
C LEU A 507 16.67 0.44 1.71
N THR A 508 16.92 1.48 2.51
CA THR A 508 16.86 2.88 2.08
C THR A 508 17.95 3.69 2.76
N ASN A 509 18.70 4.48 1.97
CA ASN A 509 19.74 5.39 2.45
C ASN A 509 19.31 6.86 2.34
N THR A 510 18.47 7.18 1.35
CA THR A 510 17.88 8.51 1.14
C THR A 510 16.47 8.34 0.58
N MET A 511 15.72 9.43 0.46
CA MET A 511 14.38 9.43 -0.15
C MET A 511 14.34 8.91 -1.60
N THR A 512 15.48 8.86 -2.30
CA THR A 512 15.60 8.42 -3.72
C THR A 512 16.65 7.34 -3.94
N ASP A 513 17.33 6.86 -2.89
CA ASP A 513 18.32 5.77 -2.97
C ASP A 513 17.89 4.65 -2.04
N TYR A 514 17.27 3.63 -2.64
CA TYR A 514 16.70 2.48 -1.95
C TYR A 514 16.71 1.25 -2.87
N THR A 515 16.48 0.10 -2.26
CA THR A 515 16.45 -1.19 -2.95
C THR A 515 15.13 -1.39 -3.73
N LEU A 516 15.20 -2.01 -4.90
CA LEU A 516 14.05 -2.59 -5.60
C LEU A 516 14.08 -4.13 -5.57
N ASN A 517 14.77 -4.70 -4.58
CA ASN A 517 14.84 -6.13 -4.35
C ASN A 517 13.82 -6.52 -3.28
N ASP A 518 12.67 -7.02 -3.72
CA ASP A 518 11.56 -7.45 -2.87
C ASP A 518 12.00 -8.48 -1.82
N SER A 519 12.78 -9.48 -2.24
CA SER A 519 13.27 -10.52 -1.33
C SER A 519 14.24 -9.99 -0.27
N LEU A 520 14.90 -8.83 -0.50
CA LEU A 520 15.72 -8.19 0.52
C LEU A 520 14.84 -7.54 1.60
N LEU A 521 13.75 -6.86 1.22
CA LEU A 521 12.77 -6.31 2.16
C LEU A 521 12.20 -7.44 3.03
N THR A 522 11.65 -8.49 2.41
CA THR A 522 11.10 -9.67 3.11
C THR A 522 12.12 -10.27 4.08
N LYS A 523 13.38 -10.41 3.65
CA LYS A 523 14.44 -10.95 4.51
C LYS A 523 14.71 -10.04 5.71
N VAL A 524 14.86 -8.73 5.51
CA VAL A 524 15.15 -7.79 6.61
C VAL A 524 13.99 -7.74 7.60
N ARG A 525 12.75 -7.73 7.10
CA ARG A 525 11.54 -7.84 7.90
C ARG A 525 11.51 -9.12 8.75
N ALA A 526 11.76 -10.27 8.12
CA ALA A 526 11.83 -11.56 8.81
C ALA A 526 12.96 -11.64 9.85
N GLU A 527 14.10 -10.98 9.60
CA GLU A 527 15.15 -10.83 10.61
C GLU A 527 14.61 -10.05 11.82
N ILE A 528 13.91 -8.93 11.62
CA ILE A 528 13.35 -8.13 12.73
C ILE A 528 12.31 -8.93 13.53
N GLY A 529 11.33 -9.53 12.86
CA GLY A 529 10.29 -10.34 13.54
C GLY A 529 10.89 -11.49 14.34
N GLY A 530 11.84 -12.22 13.76
CA GLY A 530 12.55 -13.28 14.47
C GLY A 530 13.44 -12.77 15.61
N ASP A 531 13.97 -11.55 15.53
CA ASP A 531 14.75 -10.93 16.61
C ASP A 531 13.81 -10.54 17.78
N ILE A 532 12.63 -9.95 17.50
CA ILE A 532 11.58 -9.64 18.48
C ILE A 532 11.10 -10.90 19.21
N GLU A 533 10.70 -11.94 18.47
CA GLU A 533 10.19 -13.19 19.05
C GLU A 533 11.20 -13.83 20.03
N ARG A 534 12.49 -13.81 19.69
CA ARG A 534 13.54 -14.35 20.58
C ARG A 534 13.73 -13.54 21.85
N GLU A 535 13.62 -12.22 21.78
CA GLU A 535 13.75 -11.34 22.96
C GLU A 535 12.55 -11.52 23.91
N LEU A 536 11.34 -11.53 23.36
CA LEU A 536 10.12 -11.69 24.15
C LEU A 536 10.01 -13.09 24.76
N SER A 537 10.34 -14.14 24.02
CA SER A 537 10.39 -15.52 24.55
C SER A 537 11.50 -15.74 25.57
N GLY A 538 12.61 -14.98 25.48
CA GLY A 538 13.72 -14.99 26.44
C GLY A 538 13.41 -14.32 27.78
N THR A 539 12.36 -13.49 27.84
CA THR A 539 11.96 -12.72 29.03
C THR A 539 11.10 -13.54 30.03
N VAL A 540 10.73 -14.78 29.68
CA VAL A 540 10.19 -15.76 30.63
C VAL A 540 11.33 -16.56 31.27
N ARG A 541 12.12 -15.93 32.16
CA ARG A 541 13.03 -16.62 33.08
C ARG A 541 13.11 -15.98 34.45
#